data_AF-A0A6V8NVL4-F1
#
_entry.id   AF-A0A6V8NVL4-F1
#
_cell.length_a   1.000
_cell.length_b   1.000
_cell.length_c   1.000
_cell.angle_alpha   90.00
_cell.angle_beta   90.00
_cell.angle_gamma   90.00
#
_symmetry.space_group_name_H-M   'P 1'
#
loop_
_entity.id
_entity.type
_entity.pdbx_description
1 polymer ?
#
loop_
_entity_poly.entity_id
_entity_poly.type
_entity_poly.pdbx_seq_one_letter_code
_entity_poly.pdbx_strand_id
1 'polypeptide(L)'
;MWYLLTQGTTPWAGSWKTYLELEGAYAHESYFRQSSEARLAHGVEGILAKKEVVLSSLDGIEAEKVGGCGLAIRFQVLPRIYILCQFYLQDEEFPAQTKILFSDNANDLLSTECLRELGILLAKKILNCLQL
;
A
#
# COMPACT_ATOMS: atom_id res chain seq x y z
N MET A 1 1.84 -4.80 19.20
CA MET A 1 1.69 -5.94 20.15
C MET A 1 0.50 -6.85 19.80
N TRP A 2 -0.62 -6.33 19.26
CA TRP A 2 -1.84 -7.11 18.96
C TRP A 2 -1.64 -8.33 18.02
N TYR A 3 -0.90 -8.16 16.93
CA TYR A 3 -0.65 -9.21 15.93
C TYR A 3 0.00 -10.50 16.48
N LEU A 4 0.82 -10.40 17.53
CA LEU A 4 1.50 -11.57 18.12
C LEU A 4 0.57 -12.44 18.96
N LEU A 5 -0.55 -11.88 19.43
CA LEU A 5 -1.50 -12.55 20.31
C LEU A 5 -2.65 -13.20 19.54
N THR A 6 -2.88 -12.77 18.30
CA THR A 6 -3.93 -13.31 17.43
C THR A 6 -3.33 -14.34 16.47
N GLN A 7 -3.72 -15.61 16.61
CA GLN A 7 -3.43 -16.65 15.62
C GLN A 7 -4.34 -16.48 14.41
N GLY A 8 -4.17 -15.37 13.68
CA GLY A 8 -4.90 -15.16 12.44
C GLY A 8 -4.56 -16.26 11.42
N THR A 9 -5.48 -17.21 11.24
CA THR A 9 -5.28 -18.37 10.36
C THR A 9 -5.80 -18.13 8.95
N THR A 10 -6.51 -17.03 8.70
CA THR A 10 -7.16 -16.79 7.40
C THR A 10 -6.11 -16.61 6.29
N PRO A 11 -6.08 -17.51 5.29
CA PRO A 11 -5.21 -17.35 4.13
C PRO A 11 -5.72 -16.20 3.24
N TRP A 12 -4.80 -15.57 2.51
CA TRP A 12 -5.17 -14.58 1.50
C TRP A 12 -5.86 -15.28 0.32
N ALA A 13 -7.06 -14.86 -0.08
CA ALA A 13 -7.80 -15.48 -1.17
C ALA A 13 -7.46 -14.90 -2.56
N GLY A 14 -6.45 -14.01 -2.64
CA GLY A 14 -5.99 -13.41 -3.89
C GLY A 14 -6.69 -12.12 -4.28
N SER A 15 -7.66 -11.64 -3.48
CA SER A 15 -8.35 -10.38 -3.74
C SER A 15 -7.78 -9.23 -2.90
N TRP A 16 -8.08 -8.01 -3.33
CA TRP A 16 -7.54 -6.76 -2.79
C TRP A 16 -8.67 -5.85 -2.32
N LYS A 17 -8.48 -5.19 -1.19
CA LYS A 17 -9.41 -4.21 -0.61
C LYS A 17 -8.72 -2.86 -0.45
N THR A 18 -9.39 -1.78 -0.83
CA THR A 18 -9.01 -0.42 -0.44
C THR A 18 -9.11 -0.25 1.07
N TYR A 19 -8.48 0.79 1.61
CA TYR A 19 -8.62 1.09 3.04
C TYR A 19 -10.09 1.29 3.45
N LEU A 20 -10.90 1.96 2.63
CA LEU A 20 -12.32 2.23 2.91
C LEU A 20 -13.17 0.94 3.03
N GLU A 21 -12.77 -0.12 2.33
CA GLU A 21 -13.45 -1.42 2.35
C GLU A 21 -13.11 -2.26 3.59
N LEU A 22 -12.19 -1.79 4.44
CA LEU A 22 -11.92 -2.41 5.74
C LEU A 22 -12.99 -1.98 6.76
N GLU A 23 -13.35 -2.92 7.63
CA GLU A 23 -14.30 -2.70 8.72
C GLU A 23 -13.81 -1.59 9.65
N GLY A 24 -14.65 -0.59 9.91
CA GLY A 24 -14.29 0.54 10.77
C GLY A 24 -13.37 1.60 10.15
N ALA A 25 -13.07 1.53 8.85
CA ALA A 25 -12.16 2.47 8.19
C ALA A 25 -12.73 3.89 7.96
N TYR A 26 -14.06 4.01 7.90
CA TYR A 26 -14.75 5.22 7.44
C TYR A 26 -14.30 6.51 8.16
N ALA A 27 -14.12 6.46 9.48
CA ALA A 27 -13.74 7.64 10.27
C ALA A 27 -12.31 8.15 9.98
N HIS A 28 -11.44 7.33 9.39
CA HIS A 28 -10.01 7.62 9.24
C HIS A 28 -9.52 7.58 7.78
N GLU A 29 -10.42 7.36 6.82
CA GLU A 29 -10.09 7.23 5.40
C GLU A 29 -9.43 8.50 4.84
N SER A 30 -10.00 9.67 5.11
CA SER A 30 -9.44 10.95 4.66
C SER A 30 -8.03 11.23 5.21
N TYR A 31 -7.77 10.83 6.46
CA TYR A 31 -6.45 10.95 7.08
C TYR A 31 -5.46 9.97 6.46
N PHE A 32 -5.87 8.72 6.25
CA PHE A 32 -5.05 7.71 5.60
C PHE A 32 -4.62 8.15 4.21
N ARG A 33 -5.58 8.60 3.38
CA ARG A 33 -5.31 9.04 2.01
C ARG A 33 -4.32 10.21 1.97
N GLN A 34 -4.50 11.23 2.81
CA GLN A 34 -3.57 12.36 2.87
C GLN A 34 -2.19 11.98 3.39
N SER A 35 -2.12 11.05 4.34
CA SER A 35 -0.85 10.66 4.99
C SER A 35 -0.05 9.60 4.23
N SER A 36 -0.65 8.93 3.25
CA SER A 36 -0.03 7.84 2.50
C SER A 36 -0.16 8.03 0.98
N GLU A 37 -1.33 7.74 0.40
CA GLU A 37 -1.62 7.81 -1.04
C GLU A 37 -1.24 9.16 -1.66
N ALA A 38 -1.68 10.27 -1.07
CA ALA A 38 -1.37 11.60 -1.60
C ALA A 38 0.13 11.92 -1.54
N ARG A 39 0.85 11.46 -0.52
CA ARG A 39 2.31 11.66 -0.42
C ARG A 39 3.06 10.84 -1.45
N LEU A 40 2.62 9.61 -1.69
CA LEU A 40 3.17 8.77 -2.74
C LEU A 40 2.86 9.34 -4.13
N ALA A 41 1.65 9.87 -4.34
CA ALA A 41 1.24 10.51 -5.59
C ALA A 41 2.19 11.64 -6.01
N HIS A 42 2.63 12.47 -5.07
CA HIS A 42 3.61 13.54 -5.34
C HIS A 42 5.00 13.01 -5.72
N GLY A 43 5.34 11.78 -5.32
CA GLY A 43 6.62 11.13 -5.61
C GLY A 43 6.59 10.12 -6.75
N VAL A 44 5.46 9.97 -7.46
CA VAL A 44 5.25 8.88 -8.43
C VAL A 44 6.36 8.81 -9.47
N GLU A 45 6.74 9.93 -10.09
CA GLU A 45 7.80 9.95 -11.10
C GLU A 45 9.14 9.44 -10.55
N GLY A 46 9.51 9.87 -9.34
CA GLY A 46 10.71 9.39 -8.66
C GLY A 46 10.65 7.90 -8.33
N ILE A 47 9.48 7.40 -7.92
CA ILE A 47 9.25 5.98 -7.64
C ILE A 47 9.39 5.14 -8.91
N LEU A 48 8.86 5.59 -10.04
CA LEU A 48 9.05 4.90 -11.32
C LEU A 48 10.52 4.91 -11.76
N ALA A 49 11.20 6.05 -11.62
CA ALA A 49 12.61 6.19 -12.02
C ALA A 49 13.57 5.36 -11.15
N LYS A 50 13.24 5.15 -9.87
CA LYS A 50 14.04 4.38 -8.91
C LYS A 50 13.35 3.08 -8.48
N LYS A 51 12.52 2.49 -9.33
CA LYS A 51 11.70 1.33 -8.95
C LYS A 51 12.54 0.15 -8.47
N GLU A 52 13.69 -0.09 -9.08
CA GLU A 52 14.61 -1.17 -8.71
C GLU A 52 15.18 -0.99 -7.30
N VAL A 53 15.43 0.25 -6.88
CA VAL A 53 15.87 0.58 -5.51
C VAL A 53 14.75 0.30 -4.52
N VAL A 54 13.51 0.67 -4.84
CA VAL A 54 12.34 0.42 -3.98
C VAL A 54 12.08 -1.09 -3.84
N LEU A 55 12.13 -1.83 -4.95
CA LEU A 55 11.94 -3.29 -4.97
C LEU A 55 13.00 -3.99 -4.12
N SER A 56 14.27 -3.65 -4.30
CA SER A 56 15.38 -4.28 -3.56
C SER A 56 15.45 -3.87 -2.08
N SER A 57 15.13 -2.61 -1.74
CA SER A 57 15.26 -2.12 -0.35
C SER A 57 14.14 -2.60 0.58
N LEU A 58 12.97 -2.92 0.02
CA LEU A 58 11.77 -3.25 0.78
C LEU A 58 11.24 -4.67 0.47
N ASP A 59 12.05 -5.50 -0.19
CA ASP A 59 11.67 -6.84 -0.68
C ASP A 59 10.33 -6.80 -1.46
N GLY A 60 10.15 -5.74 -2.25
CA GLY A 60 8.99 -5.53 -3.08
C GLY A 60 9.01 -6.43 -4.31
N ILE A 61 7.84 -6.86 -4.76
CA ILE A 61 7.67 -7.67 -5.96
C ILE A 61 6.80 -6.88 -6.94
N GLU A 62 7.29 -6.69 -8.17
CA GLU A 62 6.48 -6.09 -9.24
C GLU A 62 5.25 -6.97 -9.49
N ALA A 63 4.07 -6.37 -9.40
CA ALA A 63 2.78 -7.03 -9.52
C ALA A 63 2.16 -6.76 -10.89
N GLU A 64 1.12 -7.52 -11.23
CA GLU A 64 0.36 -7.28 -12.45
C GLU A 64 -0.29 -5.88 -12.41
N LYS A 65 -0.17 -5.17 -13.54
CA LYS A 65 -0.71 -3.83 -13.70
C LYS A 65 -2.20 -3.94 -13.99
N VAL A 66 -3.03 -3.32 -13.14
CA VAL A 66 -4.49 -3.34 -13.27
C VAL A 66 -5.01 -1.92 -13.44
N GLY A 67 -5.99 -1.76 -14.33
CA GLY A 67 -6.69 -0.48 -14.52
C GLY A 67 -5.82 0.65 -15.06
N GLY A 68 -4.79 0.35 -15.87
CA GLY A 68 -3.93 1.36 -16.50
C GLY A 68 -2.85 1.95 -15.60
N CYS A 69 -2.56 1.36 -14.43
CA CYS A 69 -1.46 1.83 -13.60
C CYS A 69 -0.11 1.68 -14.31
N GLY A 70 0.76 2.69 -14.18
CA GLY A 70 2.11 2.65 -14.77
C GLY A 70 3.03 1.65 -14.08
N LEU A 71 2.83 1.46 -12.77
CA LEU A 71 3.61 0.57 -11.91
C LEU A 71 2.72 0.00 -10.79
N ALA A 72 2.87 -1.29 -10.51
CA ALA A 72 2.23 -1.95 -9.39
C ALA A 72 3.31 -2.73 -8.60
N ILE A 73 3.38 -2.50 -7.29
CA ILE A 73 4.34 -3.19 -6.42
C ILE A 73 3.58 -3.81 -5.24
N ARG A 74 3.81 -5.10 -5.02
CA ARG A 74 3.31 -5.83 -3.87
C ARG A 74 4.40 -5.99 -2.81
N PHE A 75 4.04 -5.71 -1.57
CA PHE A 75 4.89 -5.87 -0.40
C PHE A 75 4.26 -6.86 0.57
N GLN A 76 5.06 -7.78 1.11
CA GLN A 76 4.66 -8.57 2.27
C GLN A 76 5.14 -7.86 3.53
N VAL A 77 4.29 -7.00 4.10
CA VAL A 77 4.68 -6.14 5.24
C VAL A 77 4.74 -6.90 6.56
N LEU A 78 3.94 -7.96 6.71
CA LEU A 78 3.92 -8.89 7.83
C LEU A 78 3.56 -10.29 7.30
N PRO A 79 3.78 -11.38 8.07
CA PRO A 79 3.34 -12.70 7.64
C PRO A 79 1.85 -12.70 7.25
N ARG A 80 1.54 -13.13 6.03
CA ARG A 80 0.17 -13.20 5.47
C ARG A 80 -0.57 -11.87 5.29
N ILE A 81 0.07 -10.73 5.57
CA ILE A 81 -0.50 -9.40 5.29
C ILE A 81 0.28 -8.82 4.12
N TYR A 82 -0.43 -8.61 3.02
CA TYR A 82 0.13 -8.04 1.80
C TYR A 82 -0.46 -6.67 1.54
N ILE A 83 0.37 -5.76 1.03
CA ILE A 83 -0.05 -4.46 0.54
C ILE A 83 0.34 -4.34 -0.93
N LEU A 84 -0.60 -3.94 -1.77
CA LEU A 84 -0.37 -3.61 -3.17
C LEU A 84 -0.45 -2.10 -3.34
N CYS A 85 0.62 -1.50 -3.84
CA CYS A 85 0.66 -0.10 -4.22
C CYS A 85 0.57 0.01 -5.74
N GLN A 86 -0.45 0.71 -6.23
CA GLN A 86 -0.65 1.02 -7.64
C GLN A 86 -0.35 2.50 -7.88
N PHE A 87 0.56 2.78 -8.80
CA PHE A 87 0.99 4.13 -9.14
C PHE A 87 0.49 4.50 -10.54
N TYR A 88 -0.22 5.62 -10.61
CA TYR A 88 -0.76 6.21 -11.82
C TYR A 88 0.00 7.49 -12.11
N LEU A 89 0.62 7.56 -13.29
CA LEU A 89 1.29 8.76 -13.76
C LEU A 89 0.26 9.86 -14.00
N GLN A 90 0.73 11.11 -13.92
CA GLN A 90 -0.06 12.24 -14.37
C GLN A 90 -0.28 12.13 -15.88
N ASP A 91 -1.51 12.41 -16.29
CA ASP A 91 -1.93 12.55 -17.68
C ASP A 91 -2.49 13.97 -17.89
N GLU A 92 -2.79 14.35 -19.14
CA GLU A 92 -3.38 15.65 -19.49
C GLU A 92 -4.71 15.90 -18.77
N GLU A 93 -5.48 14.83 -18.53
CA GLU A 93 -6.82 14.90 -17.93
C GLU A 93 -6.83 14.63 -16.42
N PHE A 94 -5.80 13.95 -15.87
CA PHE A 94 -5.83 13.46 -14.49
C PHE A 94 -4.49 13.68 -13.77
N PRO A 95 -4.52 14.17 -12.52
CA PRO A 95 -3.31 14.28 -11.71
C PRO A 95 -2.75 12.89 -11.38
N ALA A 96 -1.44 12.83 -11.08
CA ALA A 96 -0.81 11.62 -10.58
C ALA A 96 -1.56 11.10 -9.34
N GLN A 97 -1.75 9.78 -9.29
CA GLN A 97 -2.49 9.13 -8.21
C GLN A 97 -1.74 7.90 -7.72
N THR A 98 -1.98 7.54 -6.47
CA THR A 98 -1.53 6.28 -5.91
C THR A 98 -2.68 5.65 -5.15
N LYS A 99 -2.86 4.34 -5.31
CA LYS A 99 -3.79 3.55 -4.50
C LYS A 99 -3.04 2.54 -3.67
N ILE A 100 -3.41 2.43 -2.40
CA ILE A 100 -2.91 1.41 -1.49
C ILE A 100 -4.04 0.43 -1.20
N LEU A 101 -3.80 -0.83 -1.56
CA LEU A 101 -4.73 -1.93 -1.36
C LEU A 101 -4.14 -2.94 -0.38
N PHE A 102 -4.98 -3.51 0.46
CA PHE A 102 -4.65 -4.53 1.44
C PHE A 102 -5.17 -5.88 0.97
N SER A 103 -4.52 -6.96 1.35
CA SER A 103 -5.06 -8.30 1.15
C SER A 103 -6.42 -8.44 1.85
N ASP A 104 -7.35 -9.18 1.24
CA ASP A 104 -8.72 -9.33 1.76
C ASP A 104 -8.85 -9.85 3.20
N ASN A 105 -7.88 -10.65 3.62
CA ASN A 105 -7.73 -11.23 4.95
C ASN A 105 -7.09 -10.26 5.97
N ALA A 106 -6.62 -9.07 5.55
CA ALA A 106 -5.84 -8.19 6.40
C ALA A 106 -6.61 -7.78 7.67
N ASN A 107 -7.92 -7.54 7.54
CA ASN A 107 -8.76 -7.13 8.66
C ASN A 107 -8.98 -8.23 9.71
N ASP A 108 -8.90 -9.51 9.30
CA ASP A 108 -9.00 -10.67 10.18
C ASP A 108 -7.71 -10.87 10.99
N LEU A 109 -6.59 -10.41 10.43
CA LEU A 109 -5.25 -10.57 11.02
C LEU A 109 -4.85 -9.38 11.88
N LEU A 110 -5.39 -8.19 11.60
CA LEU A 110 -4.99 -6.95 12.24
C LEU A 110 -6.12 -5.92 12.26
N SER A 111 -6.20 -5.14 13.32
CA SER A 111 -7.18 -4.05 13.40
C SER A 111 -6.93 -3.00 12.32
N THR A 112 -8.00 -2.36 11.87
CA THR A 112 -7.98 -1.33 10.82
C THR A 112 -7.07 -0.15 11.16
N GLU A 113 -7.02 0.26 12.42
CA GLU A 113 -6.09 1.28 12.92
C GLU A 113 -4.62 0.86 12.75
N CYS A 114 -4.29 -0.40 12.99
CA CYS A 114 -2.94 -0.90 12.79
C CYS A 114 -2.62 -1.06 11.29
N LEU A 115 -3.60 -1.45 10.46
CA LEU A 115 -3.43 -1.48 9.00
C LEU A 115 -3.21 -0.08 8.41
N ARG A 116 -3.90 0.93 8.96
CA ARG A 116 -3.70 2.35 8.63
C ARG A 116 -2.25 2.77 8.86
N GLU A 117 -1.74 2.52 10.06
CA GLU A 117 -0.37 2.84 10.43
C GLU A 117 0.64 2.08 9.56
N LEU A 118 0.39 0.80 9.24
CA LEU A 118 1.24 0.03 8.34
C LEU A 118 1.31 0.64 6.94
N GLY A 119 0.18 1.02 6.34
CA GLY A 119 0.18 1.66 5.03
C GLY A 119 0.88 3.02 5.02
N ILE A 120 0.72 3.82 6.08
CA ILE A 120 1.42 5.10 6.24
C ILE A 120 2.93 4.89 6.42
N LEU A 121 3.35 3.92 7.22
CA LEU A 121 4.77 3.59 7.42
C LEU A 121 5.41 3.06 6.16
N LEU A 122 4.72 2.20 5.40
CA LEU A 122 5.18 1.71 4.11
C LEU A 122 5.37 2.87 3.13
N ALA A 123 4.39 3.77 3.03
CA ALA A 123 4.49 4.96 2.17
C ALA A 123 5.72 5.82 2.53
N LYS A 124 5.95 6.08 3.83
CA LYS A 124 7.14 6.79 4.31
C LYS A 124 8.43 6.07 3.93
N LYS A 125 8.49 4.74 4.09
CA LYS A 125 9.67 3.95 3.73
C LYS A 125 9.96 4.01 2.22
N ILE A 126 8.95 3.89 1.37
CA ILE A 126 9.09 4.02 -0.09
C ILE A 126 9.69 5.38 -0.44
N LEU A 127 9.16 6.47 0.14
CA LEU A 127 9.66 7.82 -0.12
C LEU A 127 11.11 8.02 0.35
N ASN A 128 11.48 7.43 1.49
CA ASN A 128 12.86 7.49 1.99
C ASN A 128 13.84 6.79 1.05
N CYS A 129 13.43 5.71 0.37
CA CYS A 129 14.27 5.06 -0.65
C CYS A 129 14.59 5.97 -1.84
N LEU A 130 13.78 7.02 -2.09
CA LEU A 130 14.03 7.97 -3.17
C LEU A 130 15.09 9.02 -2.82
N GLN A 131 15.32 9.25 -1.52
CA GLN A 131 16.32 10.19 -1.02
C GLN A 131 17.72 9.57 -0.90
N LEU A 132 17.83 8.25 -1.07
CA LEU A 132 19.08 7.52 -1.27
C LEU A 132 19.59 7.73 -2.70
#